data_AF-A0A955QJW7-F1
#
_entry.id   AF-A0A955QJW7-F1
#
_cell.length_a   1.000
_cell.length_b   1.000
_cell.length_c   1.000
_cell.angle_alpha   90.00
_cell.angle_beta   90.00
_cell.angle_gamma   90.00
#
_symmetry.space_group_name_H-M   'P 1'
#
loop_
_entity.id
_entity.type
_entity.pdbx_description
1 polymer ?
#
loop_
_entity_poly.entity_id
_entity_poly.type
_entity_poly.pdbx_seq_one_letter_code
_entity_poly.pdbx_strand_id
1 'polypeptide(L)'
;SMVDGRFTPLPFKDMLDPATGRTRVRMVDTESESYQIARAYMARLQSEDFTQPESLSLYAKCLNLSSEQFQTTFQEISQIS
;
A
#
# COMPACT_ATOMS: atom_id res chain seq x y z
N SER A 1 7.91 -13.49 9.56
CA SER A 1 7.03 -12.44 10.11
C SER A 1 7.79 -11.67 11.17
N MET A 2 7.44 -10.40 11.42
CA MET A 2 7.94 -9.73 12.63
C MET A 2 7.20 -10.29 13.85
N VAL A 3 7.94 -10.68 14.88
CA VAL A 3 7.43 -11.09 16.19
C VAL A 3 8.28 -10.35 17.22
N ASP A 4 7.66 -9.54 18.09
CA ASP A 4 8.34 -8.73 19.10
C ASP A 4 9.50 -7.86 18.55
N GLY A 5 9.30 -7.25 17.38
CA GLY A 5 10.32 -6.41 16.72
C GLY A 5 11.49 -7.20 16.11
N ARG A 6 11.44 -8.53 16.11
CA ARG A 6 12.47 -9.40 15.52
C ARG A 6 11.96 -10.07 14.26
N PHE A 7 12.81 -10.15 13.25
CA PHE A 7 12.51 -10.89 12.04
C PHE A 7 12.65 -12.39 12.32
N THR A 8 11.53 -13.09 12.49
CA THR A 8 11.51 -14.56 12.57
C THR A 8 11.19 -15.13 11.19
N PRO A 9 12.13 -15.84 10.56
CA PRO A 9 11.86 -16.51 9.29
C PRO A 9 10.79 -17.59 9.49
N LEU A 10 9.80 -17.64 8.60
CA LEU A 10 8.75 -18.65 8.59
C LEU A 10 9.05 -19.63 7.45
N PRO A 11 9.38 -20.90 7.74
CA PRO A 11 9.61 -21.90 6.69
C PRO A 11 8.37 -22.08 5.81
N PHE A 12 8.58 -22.29 4.51
CA PHE A 12 7.49 -22.43 3.54
C PHE A 12 6.52 -23.57 3.87
N LYS A 13 7.05 -24.71 4.37
CA LYS A 13 6.23 -25.84 4.85
C LYS A 13 5.23 -25.44 5.94
N ASP A 14 5.60 -24.46 6.77
CA ASP A 14 4.79 -23.96 7.87
C ASP A 14 3.85 -22.83 7.42
N MET A 15 3.86 -22.48 6.12
CA MET A 15 2.89 -21.57 5.49
C MET A 15 1.70 -22.32 4.88
N LEU A 16 1.82 -23.65 4.71
CA LEU A 16 0.76 -24.48 4.18
C LEU A 16 -0.23 -24.87 5.29
N ASP A 17 -1.49 -25.04 4.91
CA ASP A 17 -2.49 -25.77 5.67
C ASP A 17 -2.22 -27.27 5.47
N PRO A 18 -1.92 -28.03 6.54
CA PRO A 18 -1.60 -29.45 6.43
C PRO A 18 -2.76 -30.31 5.94
N ALA A 19 -4.01 -29.86 6.09
CA ALA A 19 -5.19 -30.60 5.65
C ALA A 19 -5.48 -30.39 4.15
N THR A 20 -5.19 -29.21 3.61
CA THR A 20 -5.57 -28.84 2.23
C THR A 20 -4.37 -28.67 1.30
N GLY A 21 -3.14 -28.59 1.83
CA GLY A 21 -1.91 -28.34 1.07
C GLY A 21 -1.80 -26.93 0.49
N ARG A 22 -2.73 -26.02 0.81
CA ARG A 22 -2.77 -24.65 0.29
C ARG A 22 -2.09 -23.68 1.24
N THR A 23 -1.56 -22.58 0.72
CA THR A 23 -1.03 -21.48 1.54
C THR A 23 -2.12 -20.88 2.41
N ARG A 24 -1.85 -20.71 3.71
CA ARG A 24 -2.76 -20.02 4.63
C ARG A 24 -2.78 -18.53 4.31
N VAL A 25 -4.00 -17.98 4.17
CA VAL A 25 -4.20 -16.52 4.08
C VAL A 25 -3.96 -15.93 5.46
N ARG A 26 -3.00 -15.00 5.56
CA ARG A 26 -2.76 -14.21 6.78
C ARG A 26 -3.19 -12.78 6.50
N MET A 27 -4.18 -12.31 7.25
CA MET A 27 -4.60 -10.91 7.17
C MET A 27 -3.49 -10.02 7.73
N VAL A 28 -3.35 -8.84 7.13
CA VAL A 28 -2.49 -7.79 7.67
C VAL A 28 -3.19 -7.22 8.91
N ASP A 29 -2.43 -7.08 9.99
CA ASP A 29 -2.90 -6.39 11.19
C ASP A 29 -2.66 -4.88 11.01
N THR A 30 -3.72 -4.15 10.69
CA THR A 30 -3.69 -2.71 10.44
C THR A 30 -3.57 -1.88 11.72
N GLU A 31 -3.82 -2.48 12.88
CA GLU A 31 -3.70 -1.81 14.18
C GLU A 31 -2.29 -1.94 14.78
N SER A 32 -1.42 -2.77 14.17
CA SER A 32 -0.06 -2.94 14.64
C SER A 32 0.78 -1.67 14.44
N GLU A 33 1.61 -1.33 15.43
CA GLU A 33 2.52 -0.17 15.38
C GLU A 33 3.43 -0.23 14.13
N SER A 34 3.96 -1.42 13.82
CA SER A 34 4.80 -1.62 12.63
C SER A 34 4.08 -1.31 11.33
N TYR A 35 2.78 -1.64 11.22
CA TYR A 35 1.98 -1.30 10.05
C TYR A 35 1.72 0.20 9.99
N GLN A 36 1.35 0.83 11.11
CA GLN A 36 1.08 2.27 11.16
C GLN A 36 2.32 3.09 10.81
N ILE A 37 3.49 2.73 11.35
CA ILE A 37 4.78 3.34 11.01
C ILE A 37 5.06 3.15 9.52
N ALA A 38 5.01 1.92 9.00
CA ALA A 38 5.27 1.67 7.59
C ALA A 38 4.32 2.49 6.70
N ARG A 39 3.02 2.52 7.03
CA ARG A 39 1.99 3.27 6.32
C ARG A 39 2.26 4.78 6.32
N ALA A 40 2.75 5.34 7.42
CA ALA A 40 3.09 6.76 7.54
C ALA A 40 4.31 7.16 6.67
N TYR A 41 5.23 6.23 6.42
CA TYR A 41 6.43 6.46 5.60
C TYR A 41 6.26 6.06 4.13
N MET A 42 5.14 5.47 3.71
CA MET A 42 4.89 5.14 2.32
C MET A 42 4.63 6.40 1.49
N ALA A 43 5.32 6.53 0.35
CA ALA A 43 4.95 7.49 -0.68
C ALA A 43 3.62 7.05 -1.31
N ARG A 44 2.55 7.82 -1.07
CA ARG A 44 1.19 7.55 -1.54
C ARG A 44 0.59 8.83 -2.10
N LEU A 45 -0.29 8.67 -3.09
CA LEU A 45 -1.18 9.74 -3.50
C LEU A 45 -2.26 9.94 -2.43
N GLN A 46 -2.41 11.18 -1.99
CA GLN A 46 -3.42 11.64 -1.06
C GLN A 46 -4.45 12.50 -1.81
N SER A 47 -5.60 12.75 -1.18
CA SER A 47 -6.65 13.57 -1.78
C SER A 47 -6.16 14.98 -2.13
N GLU A 48 -5.24 15.53 -1.32
CA GLU A 48 -4.65 16.85 -1.52
C GLU A 48 -3.81 16.96 -2.80
N ASP A 49 -3.26 15.85 -3.28
CA ASP A 49 -2.46 15.81 -4.51
C ASP A 49 -3.31 16.06 -5.76
N PHE A 50 -4.63 15.87 -5.65
CA PHE A 50 -5.59 16.12 -6.74
C PHE A 50 -6.28 17.48 -6.63
N THR A 51 -6.31 18.10 -5.44
CA THR A 51 -6.98 19.39 -5.23
C THR A 51 -6.05 20.58 -5.49
N GLN A 52 -4.74 20.41 -5.34
CA GLN A 52 -3.76 21.45 -5.63
C GLN A 52 -3.33 21.43 -7.10
N PRO A 53 -3.60 22.48 -7.91
CA PRO A 53 -3.30 22.49 -9.34
C PRO A 53 -1.82 22.32 -9.68
N GLU A 54 -0.92 22.79 -8.79
CA GLU A 54 0.52 22.67 -8.95
C GLU A 54 0.98 21.21 -8.81
N SER A 55 0.62 20.56 -7.71
CA SER A 55 0.92 19.14 -7.45
C SER A 55 0.37 18.25 -8.56
N LEU A 56 -0.88 18.49 -8.94
CA LEU A 56 -1.53 17.76 -10.03
C LEU A 56 -0.76 17.88 -11.34
N SER A 57 -0.36 19.10 -11.72
CA SER A 57 0.41 19.35 -12.94
C SER A 57 1.79 18.68 -12.89
N LEU A 58 2.44 18.71 -11.72
CA LEU A 58 3.74 18.07 -11.50
C LEU A 58 3.64 16.56 -11.69
N TYR A 59 2.69 15.91 -11.02
CA TYR A 59 2.53 14.46 -11.09
C TYR A 59 2.09 13.98 -12.48
N ALA A 60 1.17 14.70 -13.12
CA ALA A 60 0.77 14.42 -14.49
C ALA A 60 1.96 14.48 -15.47
N LYS A 61 2.81 15.51 -15.34
CA LYS A 61 4.05 15.63 -16.15
C LYS A 61 5.04 14.51 -15.89
N CYS A 62 5.25 14.10 -14.64
CA CYS A 62 6.13 12.98 -14.30
C CYS A 62 5.72 11.67 -14.99
N LEU A 63 4.41 11.49 -15.22
CA LEU A 63 3.84 10.32 -15.88
C LEU A 63 3.57 10.53 -17.37
N ASN A 64 3.93 11.70 -17.91
CA ASN A 64 3.66 12.11 -19.29
C ASN A 64 2.17 12.01 -19.67
N LEU A 65 1.29 12.44 -18.74
CA LEU A 65 -0.15 12.49 -18.88
C LEU A 65 -0.65 13.95 -18.86
N SER A 66 -1.86 14.17 -19.36
CA SER A 66 -2.60 15.40 -19.03
C SER A 66 -3.10 15.36 -17.59
N SER A 67 -3.36 16.53 -16.98
CA SER A 67 -3.91 16.60 -15.62
C SER A 67 -5.26 15.87 -15.49
N GLU A 68 -6.08 15.92 -16.54
CA GLU A 68 -7.38 15.23 -16.59
C GLU A 68 -7.20 13.71 -16.63
N GLN A 69 -6.31 13.20 -17.48
CA GLN A 69 -5.98 11.77 -17.54
C GLN A 69 -5.42 11.26 -16.20
N PHE A 70 -4.59 12.07 -15.54
CA PHE A 70 -4.06 11.74 -14.23
C PHE A 70 -5.19 11.63 -13.18
N GLN A 71 -6.10 12.61 -13.11
CA GLN A 71 -7.24 12.55 -12.19
C GLN A 71 -8.09 11.31 -12.43
N THR A 72 -8.55 11.08 -13.66
CA THR A 72 -9.43 9.94 -13.97
C THR A 72 -8.77 8.60 -13.65
N THR A 73 -7.45 8.49 -13.82
CA THR A 73 -6.73 7.22 -13.59
C THR A 73 -6.47 6.95 -12.10
N PHE A 74 -6.16 7.98 -11.31
CA PHE A 74 -5.61 7.78 -9.96
C PHE A 74 -6.52 8.29 -8.82
N GLN A 75 -7.53 9.10 -9.09
CA GLN A 75 -8.38 9.71 -8.05
C GLN A 75 -9.23 8.67 -7.28
N GLU A 76 -9.60 7.56 -7.91
CA GLU A 76 -10.32 6.48 -7.21
C GLU A 76 -9.43 5.76 -6.18
N ILE A 77 -8.11 5.69 -6.45
CA ILE A 77 -7.14 4.97 -5.61
C ILE A 77 -6.85 5.74 -4.32
N SER A 78 -6.91 7.08 -4.35
CA SER A 78 -6.66 7.90 -3.16
C SER A 78 -7.78 7.86 -2.12
N GLN A 79 -9.00 7.52 -2.53
CA GLN A 79 -10.18 7.41 -1.64
C GLN A 79 -10.20 6.11 -0.82
N ILE A 80 -9.35 5.14 -1.18
CA ILE A 80 -9.17 3.89 -0.43
C ILE A 80 -7.99 4.11 0.55
N SER A 81 -8.23 4.89 1.59
CA SER A 81 -7.26 5.13 2.66
C SER A 81 -7.73 4.59 3.99
#